data_AF-A0A847S160-F1
#
_entry.id   AF-A0A847S160-F1
#
_cell.length_a   1.000
_cell.length_b   1.000
_cell.length_c   1.000
_cell.angle_alpha   90.00
_cell.angle_beta   90.00
_cell.angle_gamma   90.00
#
_symmetry.space_group_name_H-M   'P 1'
#
loop_
_entity.id
_entity.type
_entity.pdbx_description
1 polymer ?
#
loop_
_entity_poly.entity_id
_entity_poly.type
_entity_poly.pdbx_seq_one_letter_code
_entity_poly.pdbx_strand_id
1 'polypeptide(L)'
;MDRQIYEPHTDLSALVECYWTLESPKETTPLKNTIVPDGRMKMIFHYGDPYKRYTDNGDSIVLPKCFVIGQLTRPLEVAPTGETGTFFVCFRKYLYCIS
;
A
#
# COMPACT_ATOMS: atom_id res chain seq x y z
N MET A 1 -9.43 -7.55 -10.16
CA MET A 1 -9.18 -6.79 -8.93
C MET A 1 -10.38 -6.91 -8.01
N ASP A 2 -10.22 -7.69 -6.95
CA ASP A 2 -11.13 -7.77 -5.81
C ASP A 2 -10.55 -6.96 -4.65
N ARG A 3 -11.36 -6.10 -4.06
CA ARG A 3 -10.98 -5.22 -2.95
C ARG A 3 -12.03 -5.33 -1.86
N GLN A 4 -11.59 -5.63 -0.65
CA GLN A 4 -12.44 -5.67 0.53
C GLN A 4 -11.90 -4.74 1.60
N ILE A 5 -12.78 -4.12 2.38
CA ILE A 5 -12.45 -3.20 3.47
C ILE A 5 -13.00 -3.80 4.77
N TYR A 6 -12.22 -3.71 5.83
CA TYR A 6 -12.57 -4.22 7.15
C TYR A 6 -12.40 -3.14 8.21
N GLU A 7 -13.34 -3.09 9.14
CA GLU A 7 -13.28 -2.19 10.29
C GLU A 7 -12.21 -2.66 11.29
N PRO A 8 -11.51 -1.71 11.95
CA PRO A 8 -10.56 -2.07 12.99
C PRO A 8 -11.28 -2.53 14.26
N HIS A 9 -10.60 -3.39 15.03
CA HIS A 9 -11.01 -3.66 16.41
C HIS A 9 -11.07 -2.34 17.21
N THR A 10 -11.98 -2.23 18.18
CA THR A 10 -12.20 -1.01 18.95
C THR A 10 -10.92 -0.48 19.60
N ASP A 11 -10.09 -1.37 20.16
CA ASP A 11 -8.81 -0.99 20.79
C ASP A 11 -7.79 -0.39 19.81
N LEU A 12 -7.91 -0.69 18.51
CA LEU A 12 -7.04 -0.18 17.46
C LEU A 12 -7.66 1.00 16.72
N SER A 13 -8.96 1.27 16.91
CA SER A 13 -9.71 2.31 16.20
C SER A 13 -9.17 3.72 16.41
N ALA A 14 -8.42 3.95 17.50
CA ALA A 14 -7.72 5.20 17.72
C ALA A 14 -6.67 5.43 16.63
N LEU A 15 -5.84 4.42 16.30
CA LEU A 15 -4.66 4.53 15.43
C LEU A 15 -4.92 4.07 13.99
N VAL A 16 -5.73 3.03 13.83
CA VAL A 16 -6.05 2.40 12.55
C VAL A 16 -7.38 2.97 12.04
N GLU A 17 -7.38 3.43 10.79
CA GLU A 17 -8.59 3.89 10.11
C GLU A 17 -9.38 2.71 9.56
N CYS A 18 -8.70 1.81 8.85
CA CYS A 18 -9.28 0.58 8.32
C CYS A 18 -8.19 -0.43 7.92
N TYR A 19 -8.62 -1.66 7.70
CA TYR A 19 -7.85 -2.63 6.93
C TYR A 19 -8.46 -2.79 5.54
N TRP A 20 -7.67 -3.23 4.58
CA TRP A 20 -8.21 -3.65 3.30
C TRP A 20 -7.31 -4.68 2.61
N THR A 21 -7.92 -5.53 1.80
CA THR A 21 -7.21 -6.45 0.92
C THR A 21 -7.33 -6.00 -0.52
N LEU A 22 -6.35 -6.39 -1.33
CA LEU A 22 -6.40 -6.31 -2.77
C LEU A 22 -5.90 -7.62 -3.35
N GLU A 23 -6.74 -8.26 -4.14
CA GLU A 23 -6.45 -9.51 -4.82
C GLU A 23 -6.70 -9.37 -6.31
N SER A 24 -5.81 -9.90 -7.13
CA SER A 24 -6.00 -9.89 -8.58
C SER A 24 -5.08 -10.90 -9.26
N PRO A 25 -5.61 -11.73 -10.19
CA PRO A 25 -4.79 -12.53 -11.08
C PRO A 25 -3.81 -11.66 -11.87
N LYS A 26 -2.66 -12.23 -12.24
CA LYS A 26 -1.60 -11.53 -12.99
C LYS A 26 -2.11 -10.89 -14.27
N GLU A 27 -3.00 -11.56 -14.98
CA GLU A 27 -3.56 -11.18 -16.28
C GLU A 27 -4.45 -9.93 -16.19
N THR A 28 -4.98 -9.66 -15.00
CA THR A 28 -5.95 -8.58 -14.75
C THR A 28 -5.37 -7.41 -13.96
N THR A 29 -4.10 -7.51 -13.56
CA THR A 29 -3.44 -6.45 -12.79
C THR A 29 -2.78 -5.45 -13.73
N PRO A 30 -2.96 -4.14 -13.55
CA PRO A 30 -2.31 -3.12 -14.36
C PRO A 30 -0.78 -3.25 -14.32
N LEU A 31 -0.15 -2.97 -15.46
CA LEU A 31 1.30 -2.99 -15.61
C LEU A 31 2.01 -1.98 -14.69
N LYS A 32 1.35 -0.86 -14.40
CA LYS A 32 1.81 0.18 -13.47
C LYS A 32 0.60 0.75 -12.72
N ASN A 33 0.81 1.01 -11.44
CA ASN A 33 -0.12 1.68 -10.54
C ASN A 33 0.59 2.88 -9.90
N THR A 34 -0.15 3.96 -9.72
CA THR A 34 0.35 5.16 -9.05
C THR A 34 -0.29 5.27 -7.68
N ILE A 35 0.55 5.20 -6.64
CA ILE A 35 0.11 5.48 -5.27
C ILE A 35 0.19 6.99 -5.06
N VAL A 36 -0.97 7.62 -4.94
CA VAL A 36 -1.09 9.07 -4.76
C VAL A 36 -0.89 9.44 -3.28
N PRO A 37 -0.15 10.53 -2.98
CA PRO A 37 -0.08 11.11 -1.64
C PRO A 37 -1.47 11.41 -1.07
N ASP A 38 -1.83 10.69 -0.01
CA ASP A 38 -3.07 10.90 0.73
C ASP A 38 -2.80 11.32 2.19
N GLY A 39 -1.53 11.48 2.58
CA GLY A 39 -1.14 11.82 3.94
C GLY A 39 -1.34 10.68 4.97
N ARG A 40 -1.62 9.45 4.53
CA ARG A 40 -1.71 8.28 5.42
C ARG A 40 -0.48 7.43 5.32
N MET A 41 0.00 6.98 6.48
CA MET A 41 0.93 5.87 6.54
C MET A 41 0.18 4.56 6.30
N LYS A 42 0.86 3.58 5.70
CA LYS A 42 0.30 2.26 5.47
C LYS A 42 1.32 1.20 5.86
N MET A 43 0.88 0.15 6.56
CA MET A 43 1.65 -1.08 6.69
C MET A 43 1.11 -2.08 5.69
N ILE A 44 2.00 -2.75 4.97
CA ILE A 44 1.67 -3.54 3.79
C ILE A 44 2.26 -4.93 3.96
N PHE A 45 1.44 -5.94 3.75
CA PHE A 45 1.81 -7.36 3.76
C PHE A 45 1.43 -7.99 2.42
N HIS A 46 2.42 -8.47 1.68
CA HIS A 46 2.21 -9.27 0.47
C HIS A 46 2.16 -10.76 0.84
N TYR A 47 1.01 -11.39 0.61
CA TYR A 47 0.84 -12.84 0.66
C TYR A 47 0.80 -13.48 -0.74
N GLY A 48 0.63 -12.68 -1.79
CA GLY A 48 0.94 -13.04 -3.18
C GLY A 48 2.36 -12.61 -3.59
N ASP A 49 2.53 -12.31 -4.88
CA ASP A 49 3.79 -11.80 -5.42
C ASP A 49 4.03 -10.32 -5.01
N PRO A 50 5.27 -9.94 -4.68
CA PRO A 50 5.56 -8.58 -4.25
C PRO A 50 5.43 -7.58 -5.41
N TYR A 51 5.22 -6.31 -5.07
CA TYR A 51 5.35 -5.23 -6.03
C TYR A 51 6.81 -4.85 -6.23
N LYS A 52 7.12 -4.23 -7.37
CA LYS A 52 8.34 -3.44 -7.55
C LYS A 52 7.99 -1.96 -7.64
N ARG A 53 8.82 -1.09 -7.08
CA ARG A 53 8.73 0.36 -7.26
C ARG A 53 9.74 0.84 -8.29
N TYR A 54 9.40 1.90 -9.00
CA TYR A 54 10.34 2.58 -9.89
C TYR A 54 11.05 3.72 -9.15
N THR A 55 12.34 3.89 -9.43
CA THR A 55 13.15 4.99 -8.94
C THR A 55 13.19 6.11 -9.99
N ASP A 56 13.63 7.29 -9.58
CA ASP A 56 13.70 8.47 -10.48
C ASP A 56 14.66 8.26 -11.65
N ASN A 57 15.63 7.36 -11.49
CA ASN A 57 16.62 7.04 -12.52
C ASN A 57 16.11 5.99 -13.52
N GLY A 58 14.88 5.51 -13.38
CA GLY A 58 14.28 4.47 -14.23
C GLY A 58 14.54 3.03 -13.75
N ASP A 59 15.42 2.83 -12.76
CA ASP A 59 15.64 1.52 -12.15
C ASP A 59 14.41 1.07 -11.35
N SER A 60 14.27 -0.25 -11.14
CA SER A 60 13.19 -0.81 -10.31
C SER A 60 13.72 -1.63 -9.15
N ILE A 61 13.05 -1.51 -8.00
CA ILE A 61 13.41 -2.23 -6.77
C ILE A 61 12.20 -3.05 -6.32
N VAL A 62 12.38 -4.36 -6.11
CA VAL A 62 11.34 -5.23 -5.53
C VAL A 62 11.12 -4.85 -4.07
N LEU A 63 9.85 -4.67 -3.70
CA LEU A 63 9.45 -4.31 -2.35
C LEU A 63 9.50 -5.54 -1.43
N PRO A 64 9.84 -5.38 -0.14
CA PRO A 64 9.77 -6.47 0.82
C PRO A 64 8.36 -7.04 0.96
N LYS A 65 8.23 -8.29 1.41
CA LYS A 65 6.91 -8.89 1.70
C LYS A 65 6.15 -8.19 2.81
N CYS A 66 6.82 -7.53 3.73
CA CYS A 66 6.22 -6.77 4.81
C CYS A 66 7.00 -5.47 5.02
N PHE A 67 6.34 -4.32 4.94
CA PHE A 67 6.98 -3.03 5.16
C PHE A 67 5.96 -1.96 5.56
N VAL A 68 6.47 -0.84 6.08
CA VAL A 68 5.70 0.37 6.33
C VAL A 68 6.09 1.42 5.31
N ILE A 69 5.09 2.05 4.70
CA ILE A 69 5.26 3.26 3.91
C ILE A 69 4.74 4.45 4.70
N GLY A 70 5.63 5.43 4.93
CA GLY A 70 5.28 6.68 5.58
C GLY A 70 4.40 7.56 4.70
N GLN A 71 4.20 8.81 5.11
CA GLN A 71 3.50 9.78 4.29
C GLN A 71 4.29 10.08 3.01
N LEU A 72 3.66 9.82 1.86
CA LEU A 72 4.23 10.16 0.57
C LEU A 72 4.13 11.67 0.34
N THR A 73 5.23 12.29 -0.10
CA THR A 73 5.27 13.68 -0.56
C THR A 73 5.12 13.81 -2.07
N ARG A 74 5.26 12.70 -2.80
CA ARG A 74 5.15 12.59 -4.25
C ARG A 74 4.50 11.26 -4.65
N PRO A 75 3.87 11.18 -5.83
CA PRO A 75 3.36 9.91 -6.34
C PRO A 75 4.44 8.83 -6.41
N LEU A 76 4.09 7.61 -6.03
CA LEU A 76 4.97 6.45 -6.14
C LEU A 76 4.43 5.49 -7.20
N GLU A 77 5.22 5.27 -8.26
CA GLU A 77 4.90 4.26 -9.26
C GLU A 77 5.32 2.86 -8.78
N VAL A 78 4.38 1.93 -8.84
CA VAL A 78 4.60 0.52 -8.51
C VAL A 78 4.03 -0.39 -9.60
N ALA A 79 4.57 -1.58 -9.73
CA ALA A 79 4.08 -2.61 -10.63
C ALA A 79 4.01 -3.96 -9.91
N PRO A 80 2.95 -4.76 -10.12
CA PRO A 80 2.93 -6.14 -9.66
C PRO A 80 4.02 -6.93 -10.37
N THR A 81 4.57 -7.96 -9.71
CA THR A 81 5.50 -8.91 -10.35
C THR A 81 4.82 -10.21 -10.80
N GLY A 82 3.60 -10.46 -10.30
CA GLY A 82 2.78 -11.61 -10.65
C GLY A 82 1.36 -11.48 -10.08
N GLU A 83 0.90 -12.50 -9.35
CA GLU A 83 -0.41 -12.49 -8.72
C GLU A 83 -0.45 -11.53 -7.53
N THR A 84 -1.45 -10.66 -7.49
CA THR A 84 -1.62 -9.71 -6.39
C THR A 84 -2.38 -10.37 -5.25
N GLY A 85 -1.77 -10.39 -4.07
CA GLY A 85 -2.43 -10.70 -2.80
C GLY A 85 -1.80 -9.83 -1.73
N THR A 86 -2.49 -8.76 -1.33
CA THR A 86 -1.93 -7.77 -0.41
C THR A 86 -2.93 -7.36 0.65
N PHE A 87 -2.49 -7.36 1.91
CA PHE A 87 -3.22 -6.83 3.05
C PHE A 87 -2.61 -5.51 3.50
N PHE A 88 -3.46 -4.53 3.74
CA PHE A 88 -3.07 -3.17 4.12
C PHE A 88 -3.65 -2.82 5.47
N VAL A 89 -2.82 -2.22 6.32
CA VAL A 89 -3.24 -1.47 7.50
C VAL A 89 -3.12 0.01 7.16
N CYS A 90 -4.25 0.72 7.14
CA CYS A 90 -4.27 2.17 6.96
C CYS A 90 -4.32 2.86 8.30
N PHE A 91 -3.29 3.64 8.62
CA PHE A 91 -3.26 4.44 9.84
C PHE A 91 -4.04 5.75 9.64
N ARG A 92 -4.67 6.22 10.72
CA ARG A 92 -5.34 7.52 10.73
C ARG A 92 -4.33 8.62 10.43
N LYS A 93 -4.80 9.64 9.70
CA LYS A 93 -4.04 10.89 9.57
C LYS A 93 -4.11 11.62 10.90
N TYR A 94 -2.97 11.83 11.53
CA TYR A 94 -2.85 12.83 12.58
C TYR A 94 -2.18 14.05 12.00
N LEU A 95 -2.90 15.17 11.96
CA LEU A 95 -2.34 16.49 11.69
C LEU A 95 -1.57 16.96 12.93
N TYR A 96 -0.46 16.30 13.24
CA TYR A 96 0.58 16.87 14.10
C TYR A 96 1.82 17.14 13.23
N CYS A 97 1.64 18.00 12.23
CA CYS A 97 2.77 18.73 11.68
C CYS A 97 2.91 19.97 12.58
N ILE A 98 3.85 19.93 13.52
CA ILE A 98 4.32 21.17 14.15
C ILE A 98 4.93 21.98 13.02
N SER A 99 4.30 23.12 12.72
CA SER A 99 4.81 24.18 11.85
C SER A 99 6.15 24.70 12.35
#